data_AF-X0RZ10-F1
#
_entry.id   AF-X0RZ10-F1
#
_cell.length_a   1.000
_cell.length_b   1.000
_cell.length_c   1.000
_cell.angle_alpha   90.00
_cell.angle_beta   90.00
_cell.angle_gamma   90.00
#
_symmetry.space_group_name_H-M   'P 1'
#
loop_
_entity.id
_entity.type
_entity.pdbx_description
1 polymer ?
#
loop_
_entity_poly.entity_id
_entity_poly.type
_entity_poly.pdbx_seq_one_letter_code
_entity_poly.pdbx_strand_id
1 'polypeptide(L)' 'MPVGSPGMEYQDKFMPYKVMQLNKDGSTAIYATIDSPQQQI' A
#
# COMPACT_ATOMS: atom_id res chain seq x y z
N MET A 1 7.94 -5.80 -3.74
CA MET A 1 7.08 -5.29 -2.65
C MET A 1 7.66 -3.94 -2.20
N PRO A 2 6.85 -2.92 -1.93
CA PRO A 2 7.36 -1.60 -1.54
C PRO A 2 8.01 -1.68 -0.15
N VAL A 3 9.16 -1.02 0.01
CA VAL A 3 9.85 -0.90 1.30
C VAL A 3 9.00 -0.01 2.22
N GLY A 4 8.76 -0.44 3.46
CA GLY A 4 7.91 0.29 4.43
C GLY A 4 6.43 -0.09 4.43
N SER A 5 6.02 -1.17 3.74
CA SER A 5 4.71 -1.81 4.01
C SER A 5 4.74 -2.58 5.35
N PRO A 6 3.60 -2.88 5.99
CA PRO A 6 3.57 -3.67 7.22
C PRO A 6 4.28 -5.02 7.03
N GLY A 7 5.25 -5.35 7.89
CA GLY A 7 6.10 -6.54 7.78
C GLY A 7 7.31 -6.40 6.84
N MET A 8 7.50 -5.22 6.25
CA MET A 8 8.66 -4.82 5.44
C MET A 8 9.24 -3.49 5.95
N GLU A 9 9.13 -3.23 7.26
CA GLU A 9 9.78 -2.08 7.90
C GLU A 9 11.30 -2.15 7.70
N TYR A 10 11.89 -1.10 7.14
CA TYR A 10 13.34 -1.00 6.95
C TYR A 10 13.80 0.39 7.34
N GLN A 11 14.36 0.52 8.55
CA GLN A 11 14.72 1.80 9.14
C GLN A 11 13.53 2.78 9.07
N ASP A 12 13.78 4.06 8.78
CA ASP A 12 12.76 5.10 8.56
C ASP A 12 12.36 5.24 7.08
N LYS A 13 12.62 4.22 6.24
CA LYS A 13 12.34 4.30 4.81
C LYS A 13 10.92 3.84 4.51
N PHE A 14 10.14 4.78 3.98
CA PHE A 14 8.79 4.53 3.49
C PHE A 14 8.70 4.89 2.00
N MET A 15 8.12 3.99 1.21
CA MET A 15 7.79 4.24 -0.19
C MET A 15 6.27 4.31 -0.34
N PRO A 16 5.72 5.40 -0.89
CA PRO A 16 4.30 5.49 -1.20
C PRO A 16 3.84 4.33 -2.08
N TYR A 17 2.66 3.79 -1.80
CA TYR A 17 2.10 2.69 -2.56
C TYR A 17 0.58 2.77 -2.65
N LYS A 18 0.03 2.04 -3.63
CA LYS A 18 -1.41 1.92 -3.85
C LYS A 18 -1.86 0.52 -3.49
N VAL A 19 -2.95 0.44 -2.72
CA VAL A 19 -3.68 -0.80 -2.47
C VAL A 19 -4.64 -0.99 -3.63
N MET A 20 -4.49 -2.09 -4.36
CA MET A 20 -5.38 -2.44 -5.47
C MET A 20 -6.46 -3.40 -4.98
N GLN A 21 -7.71 -3.14 -5.35
CA GLN A 21 -8.83 -4.06 -5.21
C GLN A 21 -9.02 -4.84 -6.51
N LEU A 22 -9.28 -6.14 -6.37
CA LEU A 22 -9.78 -6.98 -7.45
C LEU A 22 -11.29 -7.12 -7.31
N ASN A 23 -12.02 -6.68 -8.35
CA ASN A 23 -13.47 -6.79 -8.41
C ASN A 23 -13.89 -8.20 -8.85
N LYS A 24 -15.15 -8.56 -8.60
CA LYS A 24 -15.71 -9.87 -8.96
C LYS A 24 -15.72 -10.14 -10.47
N ASP A 25 -15.74 -9.09 -11.27
CA ASP A 25 -15.68 -9.15 -12.73
C ASP A 25 -14.24 -9.24 -13.27
N GLY A 26 -13.24 -9.32 -12.38
CA GLY A 26 -11.82 -9.39 -12.73
C GLY A 26 -11.17 -8.04 -13.03
N SER A 27 -11.93 -6.94 -13.00
CA SER A 27 -11.35 -5.60 -13.11
C SER A 27 -10.59 -5.22 -11.83
N THR A 28 -9.65 -4.30 -11.95
CA THR A 28 -8.91 -3.76 -10.80
C THR A 28 -9.25 -2.29 -10.58
N ALA A 29 -9.27 -1.88 -9.32
CA ALA A 29 -9.49 -0.50 -8.91
C ALA A 29 -8.52 -0.10 -7.78
N ILE A 30 -8.26 1.19 -7.62
CA ILE A 30 -7.49 1.68 -6.47
C ILE A 30 -8.42 1.68 -5.26
N TYR A 31 -8.08 0.90 -4.23
CA TYR A 31 -8.79 0.86 -2.96
C TYR A 31 -8.33 1.98 -2.03
N ALA A 32 -7.01 2.16 -1.91
CA ALA A 32 -6.42 3.19 -1.07
C ALA A 32 -5.07 3.63 -1.64
N THR A 33 -4.70 4.89 -1.40
CA THR A 33 -3.35 5.40 -1.66
C THR A 33 -2.71 5.71 -0.31
N ILE A 34 -1.54 5.12 -0.06
CA ILE A 34 -0.78 5.29 1.17
C ILE A 34 0.45 6.13 0.82
N ASP A 35 0.39 7.41 1.17
CA ASP A 35 1.43 8.40 0.92
C ASP A 35 2.32 8.63 2.15
N SER A 36 1.87 8.21 3.34
CA SER A 36 2.67 8.23 4.57
C SER A 36 2.43 7.02 5.48
N PRO A 37 3.40 6.66 6.35
CA PRO A 37 3.26 5.54 7.28
C PRO A 37 2.04 5.63 8.20
N GLN A 38 1.64 6.85 8.60
CA GLN A 38 0.53 7.08 9.53
C GLN A 38 -0.82 6.65 8.95
N GLN A 39 -0.94 6.52 7.62
CA GLN A 39 -2.17 6.08 6.94
C GLN A 39 -2.37 4.56 6.98
N GLN A 40 -1.41 3.80 7.55
CA GLN A 40 -1.48 2.35 7.70
C GLN A 40 -2.17 1.89 9.01
N ILE A 41 -2.52 2.83 9.90
CA ILE A 41 -3.07 2.57 11.25
C ILE A 41 -4.61 2.60 11.23
#